data_AF-A0A4R9AAW5-F1
#
_entry.id   AF-A0A4R9AAW5-F1
#
_cell.length_a   1.000
_cell.length_b   1.000
_cell.length_c   1.000
_cell.angle_alpha   90.00
_cell.angle_beta   90.00
_cell.angle_gamma   90.00
#
_symmetry.space_group_name_H-M   'P 1'
#
loop_
_entity.id
_entity.type
_entity.pdbx_description
1 polymer ?
#
loop_
_entity_poly.entity_id
_entity_poly.type
_entity_poly.pdbx_seq_one_letter_code
_entity_poly.pdbx_strand_id
1 'polypeptide(L)'
;MAAAQPTRGPNRDRNNSILLIGETFATSAFSRATLNHDEDRIVITADPTALAALSVPADEPALDALTLGRRIRELRTERRMTLDALATAIDRAPSQVSMIENGKREPRLSMLRTIAIALGTTLDELLTTEVSSPRAALEIAVERAVRGPVFEALGLPRIRVSKGQSDDTLQTILSLHNEIDRLHRERVATPEEARRANAQLRGIMREQDNYFPELEAQALELLAAVGHSGGPVSQQDIADMADHLGYSLHYVNDLPHSTRTVTDKRNGRIYLPTERSSSRDSRSPIVQAFASHLCAHKEPENYAEFLRQRVETNYLTAAILLPERDAVRMLTEAKTLRRISMEDLRDAFAVSYETAAHRFTNLATARLDIPVHFMKVHESGTIIKAYENDSVRFPSDALGAVEGTTVCRSWTARTVFDVPDRFSAWYQYTDTPTGTFWCTARVEKAKEGEYSVSVGVPFDHVKWFRGRETPHREVSKCPDESCCRRAPGDLADRWAGQSWPAARTPTSLLAALPTGTFPGVDQTEVYQFLEAHAPH
;
A
#
# COMPACT_ATOMS: atom_id res chain seq x y z
N MET A 1 56.68 13.10 53.59
CA MET A 1 57.45 13.56 52.41
C MET A 1 56.42 13.87 51.34
N ALA A 2 55.90 15.10 51.25
CA ALA A 2 56.44 16.24 50.48
C ALA A 2 56.45 15.92 48.96
N ALA A 3 55.90 16.71 48.03
CA ALA A 3 55.25 18.02 48.06
C ALA A 3 54.56 18.30 46.68
N ALA A 4 53.82 19.42 46.65
CA ALA A 4 53.63 20.36 45.53
C ALA A 4 52.35 20.29 44.65
N GLN A 5 51.47 21.28 44.89
CA GLN A 5 50.60 21.94 43.90
C GLN A 5 51.44 22.73 42.87
N PRO A 6 50.84 23.21 41.76
CA PRO A 6 50.44 24.64 41.74
C PRO A 6 49.13 24.93 40.95
N THR A 7 48.25 25.76 41.52
CA THR A 7 47.79 27.12 41.09
C THR A 7 46.74 27.25 39.97
N ARG A 8 45.59 27.82 40.38
CA ARG A 8 44.53 28.43 39.55
C ARG A 8 44.87 29.89 39.16
N GLY A 9 44.30 30.33 38.05
CA GLY A 9 44.10 31.74 37.64
C GLY A 9 42.94 31.87 36.63
N PRO A 10 42.30 33.05 36.45
CA PRO A 10 40.84 33.20 36.63
C PRO A 10 40.05 33.88 35.48
N ASN A 11 38.72 33.69 35.43
CA ASN A 11 37.66 34.72 35.20
C ASN A 11 36.29 34.00 35.02
N ARG A 12 35.28 34.23 35.86
CA ARG A 12 34.28 35.34 35.85
C ARG A 12 33.49 35.39 34.53
N ASP A 13 32.17 35.55 34.52
CA ASP A 13 31.17 35.69 35.56
C ASP A 13 29.78 35.57 34.88
N ARG A 14 28.81 35.06 35.63
CA ARG A 14 27.38 35.47 35.67
C ARG A 14 26.53 35.27 34.40
N ASN A 15 25.60 34.33 34.47
CA ASN A 15 24.29 34.50 33.84
C ASN A 15 23.18 34.30 34.88
N ASN A 16 22.34 35.33 34.95
CA ASN A 16 21.26 35.58 35.90
C ASN A 16 19.94 35.15 35.25
N SER A 17 19.11 34.44 36.02
CA SER A 17 17.65 34.61 36.16
C SER A 17 16.74 34.77 34.93
N ILE A 18 15.92 33.73 34.70
CA ILE A 18 14.43 33.72 34.71
C ILE A 18 13.70 34.94 34.10
N LEU A 19 12.91 34.72 33.04
CA LEU A 19 11.49 35.08 33.02
C LEU A 19 10.68 34.32 31.93
N LEU A 20 9.51 33.87 32.37
CA LEU A 20 8.42 33.19 31.64
C LEU A 20 7.59 34.16 30.78
N ILE A 21 6.61 33.59 30.07
CA ILE A 21 5.47 34.19 29.34
C ILE A 21 5.80 34.44 27.87
N GLY A 22 5.06 33.98 26.86
CA GLY A 22 3.76 33.32 26.77
C GLY A 22 3.18 33.61 25.37
N GLU A 23 2.33 32.71 24.89
CA GLU A 23 1.23 32.94 23.92
C GLU A 23 1.57 33.31 22.46
N THR A 24 1.33 32.46 21.44
CA THR A 24 0.09 31.99 20.75
C THR A 24 -0.36 32.80 19.52
N PHE A 25 -0.60 32.07 18.41
CA PHE A 25 -1.47 32.33 17.24
C PHE A 25 -1.25 33.66 16.47
N ALA A 26 -1.41 33.82 15.16
CA ALA A 26 -1.66 32.98 13.99
C ALA A 26 -1.59 33.88 12.75
N THR A 27 -1.62 33.24 11.58
CA THR A 27 -2.22 33.73 10.32
C THR A 27 -1.55 34.86 9.51
N SER A 28 -1.08 34.42 8.35
CA SER A 28 -1.41 34.94 7.02
C SER A 28 -0.45 35.92 6.33
N ALA A 29 0.03 35.42 5.19
CA ALA A 29 -0.03 36.03 3.87
C ALA A 29 1.06 37.01 3.41
N PHE A 30 1.29 36.89 2.10
CA PHE A 30 1.95 37.80 1.16
C PHE A 30 3.48 37.71 0.98
N SER A 31 3.80 37.02 -0.11
CA SER A 31 4.85 37.34 -1.07
C SER A 31 5.34 38.79 -1.02
N ARG A 32 6.65 38.95 -0.83
CA ARG A 32 7.36 40.17 -1.23
C ARG A 32 8.64 39.76 -1.92
N ALA A 33 8.65 39.93 -3.24
CA ALA A 33 9.84 39.79 -4.07
C ALA A 33 10.84 40.91 -3.71
N THR A 34 12.04 40.52 -3.33
CA THR A 34 13.24 41.36 -3.36
C THR A 34 14.16 40.82 -4.44
N LEU A 35 14.28 41.58 -5.53
CA LEU A 35 15.27 41.37 -6.58
C LEU A 35 16.65 41.76 -6.03
N ASN A 36 17.54 40.79 -5.86
CA ASN A 36 18.98 41.02 -5.84
C ASN A 36 19.57 40.44 -7.13
N HIS A 37 20.15 41.33 -7.94
CA HIS A 37 21.07 40.97 -9.02
C HIS A 37 22.37 40.46 -8.39
N ASP A 38 22.61 39.15 -8.49
CA ASP A 38 23.90 38.56 -8.88
C ASP A 38 23.85 37.03 -8.67
N GLU A 39 24.36 36.30 -9.66
CA GLU A 39 24.39 34.83 -9.84
C GLU A 39 23.16 34.19 -10.55
N ASP A 40 23.28 34.02 -11.87
CA ASP A 40 22.47 33.11 -12.70
C ASP A 40 22.74 31.63 -12.33
N ARG A 41 22.36 31.21 -11.12
CA ARG A 41 22.09 29.81 -10.81
C ARG A 41 20.58 29.63 -10.86
N ILE A 42 20.10 28.93 -11.89
CA ILE A 42 18.74 28.39 -11.88
C ILE A 42 18.68 27.37 -10.75
N VAL A 43 18.25 27.81 -9.56
CA VAL A 43 17.96 26.91 -8.44
C VAL A 43 16.57 26.33 -8.71
N ILE A 44 16.54 25.10 -9.25
CA ILE A 44 15.31 24.32 -9.35
C ILE A 44 15.02 23.79 -7.95
N THR A 45 14.23 24.52 -7.17
CA THR A 45 13.66 24.01 -5.92
C THR A 45 12.44 23.16 -6.26
N ALA A 46 12.66 21.88 -6.53
CA ALA A 46 11.56 20.92 -6.60
C ALA A 46 10.92 20.85 -5.21
N ASP A 47 9.59 21.03 -5.13
CA ASP A 47 8.85 20.80 -3.90
C ASP A 47 8.73 19.28 -3.71
N PRO A 48 9.42 18.67 -2.72
CA PRO A 48 9.39 17.21 -2.53
C PRO A 48 7.98 16.70 -2.22
N THR A 49 7.08 17.56 -1.75
CA THR A 49 5.67 17.26 -1.46
C THR A 49 4.81 17.23 -2.73
N ALA A 50 5.14 18.06 -3.74
CA ALA A 50 4.41 18.11 -5.01
C ALA A 50 4.69 16.87 -5.88
N LEU A 51 5.92 16.35 -5.85
CA LEU A 51 6.29 15.11 -6.56
C LEU A 51 5.67 13.85 -5.93
N ALA A 52 5.38 13.87 -4.63
CA ALA A 52 4.70 12.77 -3.94
C ALA A 52 3.17 12.75 -4.15
N ALA A 53 2.60 13.81 -4.74
CA ALA A 53 1.16 13.96 -5.00
C ALA A 53 0.75 13.53 -6.42
N LEU A 54 1.68 12.99 -7.21
CA LEU A 54 1.47 12.53 -8.58
C LEU A 54 0.68 11.21 -8.62
N SER A 55 -0.59 11.23 -8.24
CA SER A 55 -1.55 10.16 -8.50
C SER A 55 -2.78 10.78 -9.17
N VAL A 56 -2.72 10.91 -10.49
CA VAL A 56 -3.89 11.21 -11.31
C VAL A 56 -4.19 9.94 -12.12
N PRO A 57 -5.45 9.46 -12.16
CA PRO A 57 -5.82 8.32 -12.99
C PRO A 57 -5.44 8.58 -14.45
N ALA A 58 -5.01 7.53 -15.15
CA ALA A 58 -4.86 7.57 -16.60
C ALA A 58 -6.23 7.89 -17.19
N ASP A 59 -6.41 9.12 -17.67
CA ASP A 59 -7.59 9.47 -18.47
C ASP A 59 -7.65 8.51 -19.66
N GLU A 60 -8.81 7.89 -19.85
CA GLU A 60 -9.17 7.10 -21.04
C GLU A 60 -8.81 7.88 -22.32
N PRO A 61 -8.56 7.20 -23.47
CA PRO A 61 -8.16 7.85 -24.71
C PRO A 61 -9.34 8.60 -25.35
N ALA A 62 -9.80 9.67 -24.71
CA ALA A 62 -10.59 10.71 -25.33
C ALA A 62 -9.70 11.44 -26.35
N LEU A 63 -10.26 11.71 -27.52
CA LEU A 63 -9.59 12.34 -28.66
C LEU A 63 -8.95 13.68 -28.23
N ASP A 64 -7.65 13.64 -27.92
CA ASP A 64 -6.89 14.75 -27.36
C ASP A 64 -6.87 15.96 -28.32
N ALA A 65 -7.36 17.10 -27.86
CA ALA A 65 -7.41 18.37 -28.59
C ALA A 65 -6.05 18.78 -29.18
N LEU A 66 -4.94 18.36 -28.56
CA LEU A 66 -3.59 18.57 -29.08
C LEU A 66 -3.32 17.74 -30.34
N THR A 67 -3.72 16.48 -30.35
CA THR A 67 -3.54 15.57 -31.50
C THR A 67 -4.36 16.06 -32.69
N LEU A 68 -5.62 16.45 -32.42
CA LEU A 68 -6.52 17.03 -33.41
C LEU A 68 -5.97 18.35 -34.00
N GLY A 69 -5.47 19.24 -33.14
CA GLY A 69 -4.85 20.50 -33.56
C GLY A 69 -3.64 20.30 -34.47
N ARG A 70 -2.77 19.34 -34.15
CA ARG A 70 -1.60 19.01 -34.98
C ARG A 70 -2.01 18.44 -36.33
N ARG A 71 -3.03 17.58 -36.39
CA ARG A 71 -3.56 17.04 -37.64
C ARG A 71 -4.12 18.14 -38.56
N ILE A 72 -4.86 19.09 -38.01
CA ILE A 72 -5.36 20.27 -38.75
C ILE A 72 -4.19 21.06 -39.36
N ARG A 73 -3.13 21.28 -38.58
CA ARG A 73 -1.92 22.00 -39.03
C ARG A 73 -1.18 21.26 -40.13
N GLU A 74 -1.04 19.94 -40.01
CA GLU A 74 -0.41 19.08 -41.03
C GLU A 74 -1.16 19.16 -42.35
N LEU A 75 -2.46 18.85 -42.34
CA LEU A 75 -3.33 18.87 -43.52
C LEU A 75 -3.40 20.25 -44.19
N ARG A 76 -3.36 21.32 -43.38
CA ARG A 76 -3.25 22.69 -43.89
C ARG A 76 -1.91 22.91 -44.62
N THR A 77 -0.81 22.41 -44.05
CA THR A 77 0.53 22.59 -44.59
C THR A 77 0.76 21.75 -45.85
N GLU A 78 0.27 20.51 -45.89
CA GLU A 78 0.28 19.64 -47.08
C GLU A 78 -0.43 20.29 -48.26
N ARG A 79 -1.55 20.98 -48.00
CA ARG A 79 -2.30 21.74 -49.00
C ARG A 79 -1.76 23.14 -49.28
N ARG A 80 -0.60 23.49 -48.71
CA ARG A 80 0.06 24.80 -48.86
C ARG A 80 -0.84 25.98 -48.47
N MET A 81 -1.80 25.76 -47.58
CA MET A 81 -2.69 26.80 -47.08
C MET A 81 -2.00 27.58 -45.94
N THR A 82 -2.07 28.91 -45.98
CA THR A 82 -1.63 29.74 -44.86
C THR A 82 -2.63 29.68 -43.72
N LEU A 83 -2.20 30.07 -42.51
CA LEU A 83 -3.08 30.14 -41.34
C LEU A 83 -4.27 31.08 -41.62
N ASP A 84 -4.01 32.22 -42.26
CA ASP A 84 -5.03 33.20 -42.67
C ASP A 84 -5.99 32.64 -43.74
N ALA A 85 -5.48 31.83 -44.68
CA ALA A 85 -6.31 31.20 -45.69
C ALA A 85 -7.30 30.20 -45.07
N LEU A 86 -6.85 29.37 -44.11
CA LEU A 86 -7.75 28.46 -43.40
C LEU A 86 -8.74 29.23 -42.53
N ALA A 87 -8.27 30.27 -41.83
CA ALA A 87 -9.12 31.12 -40.99
C ALA A 87 -10.23 31.79 -41.80
N THR A 88 -9.90 32.31 -42.98
CA THR A 88 -10.86 32.89 -43.92
C THR A 88 -11.85 31.83 -44.43
N ALA A 89 -11.36 30.65 -44.79
CA ALA A 89 -12.22 29.55 -45.30
C ALA A 89 -13.24 29.04 -44.27
N ILE A 90 -12.97 29.21 -42.97
CA ILE A 90 -13.88 28.81 -41.89
C ILE A 90 -14.59 29.99 -41.20
N ASP A 91 -14.44 31.21 -41.75
CA ASP A 91 -14.99 32.46 -41.20
C ASP A 91 -14.58 32.72 -39.74
N ARG A 92 -13.28 32.62 -39.42
CA ARG A 92 -12.73 32.86 -38.08
C ARG A 92 -11.48 33.70 -38.10
N ALA A 93 -11.14 34.25 -36.94
CA ALA A 93 -9.89 34.96 -36.74
C ALA A 93 -8.70 33.98 -36.82
N PRO A 94 -7.56 34.37 -37.43
CA PRO A 94 -6.34 33.56 -37.48
C PRO A 94 -5.86 33.11 -36.09
N SER A 95 -6.03 33.97 -35.08
CA SER A 95 -5.71 33.65 -33.68
C SER A 95 -6.51 32.45 -33.14
N GLN A 96 -7.76 32.28 -33.56
CA GLN A 96 -8.61 31.17 -33.14
C GLN A 96 -8.17 29.86 -33.78
N VAL A 97 -7.79 29.88 -35.06
CA VAL A 97 -7.20 28.72 -35.75
C VAL A 97 -5.89 28.32 -35.08
N SER A 98 -5.03 29.28 -34.74
CA SER A 98 -3.79 29.01 -34.02
C SER A 98 -4.03 28.39 -32.63
N MET A 99 -5.05 28.83 -31.88
CA MET A 99 -5.39 28.21 -30.60
C MET A 99 -5.86 26.76 -30.76
N ILE A 100 -6.60 26.46 -31.83
CA ILE A 100 -7.05 25.11 -32.15
C ILE A 100 -5.85 24.24 -32.57
N GLU A 101 -4.98 24.72 -33.47
CA GLU A 101 -3.80 23.98 -33.95
C GLU A 101 -2.79 23.64 -32.85
N ASN A 102 -2.73 24.44 -31.78
CA ASN A 102 -1.83 24.22 -30.64
C ASN A 102 -2.49 23.49 -29.45
N GLY A 103 -3.71 22.98 -29.63
CA GLY A 103 -4.47 22.27 -28.59
C GLY A 103 -4.80 23.13 -27.37
N LYS A 104 -4.86 24.46 -27.53
CA LYS A 104 -5.22 25.40 -26.46
C LYS A 104 -6.73 25.64 -26.37
N ARG A 105 -7.46 25.28 -27.42
CA ARG A 105 -8.91 25.43 -27.49
C ARG A 105 -9.51 24.29 -28.27
N GLU A 106 -10.46 23.62 -27.65
CA GLU A 106 -11.18 22.52 -28.28
C GLU A 106 -12.31 23.07 -29.18
N PRO A 107 -12.32 22.74 -30.48
CA PRO A 107 -13.35 23.19 -31.40
C PRO A 107 -14.64 22.40 -31.22
N ARG A 108 -15.79 23.07 -31.35
CA ARG A 108 -17.10 22.39 -31.37
C ARG A 108 -17.23 21.53 -32.63
N LEU A 109 -18.04 20.47 -32.59
CA LEU A 109 -18.31 19.56 -33.71
C LEU A 109 -18.67 20.29 -35.02
N SER A 110 -19.47 21.36 -34.94
CA SER A 110 -19.83 22.18 -36.09
C SER A 110 -18.63 22.84 -36.75
N MET A 111 -17.67 23.33 -35.95
CA MET A 111 -16.43 23.93 -36.43
C MET A 111 -15.47 22.89 -37.01
N LEU A 112 -15.41 21.69 -36.43
CA LEU A 112 -14.62 20.59 -36.99
C LEU A 112 -15.12 20.17 -38.38
N ARG A 113 -16.44 20.13 -38.59
CA ARG A 113 -17.01 19.91 -39.92
C ARG A 113 -16.61 20.99 -40.91
N THR A 114 -16.66 22.27 -40.51
CA THR A 114 -16.21 23.38 -41.37
C THR A 114 -14.72 23.28 -41.70
N ILE A 115 -13.89 22.92 -40.73
CA ILE A 115 -12.45 22.70 -40.93
C ILE A 115 -12.20 21.52 -41.88
N ALA A 116 -12.91 20.40 -41.71
CA ALA A 116 -12.80 19.24 -42.59
C ALA A 116 -13.16 19.59 -44.04
N ILE A 117 -14.25 20.34 -44.24
CA ILE A 117 -14.68 20.82 -45.58
C ILE A 117 -13.64 21.78 -46.17
N ALA A 118 -13.16 22.76 -45.39
CA ALA A 118 -12.17 23.74 -45.86
C ALA A 118 -10.82 23.09 -46.20
N LEU A 119 -10.46 22.03 -45.49
CA LEU A 119 -9.32 21.21 -45.81
C LEU A 119 -9.63 20.20 -46.91
N GLY A 120 -10.87 19.86 -47.25
CA GLY A 120 -11.17 18.83 -48.25
C GLY A 120 -10.81 17.42 -47.77
N THR A 121 -11.17 17.10 -46.53
CA THR A 121 -11.07 15.78 -45.87
C THR A 121 -12.41 15.45 -45.20
N THR A 122 -12.61 14.22 -44.74
CA THR A 122 -13.81 13.87 -43.98
C THR A 122 -13.62 14.14 -42.47
N LEU A 123 -14.73 14.20 -41.73
CA LEU A 123 -14.65 14.34 -40.26
C LEU A 123 -13.98 13.11 -39.63
N ASP A 124 -14.24 11.92 -40.15
CA ASP A 124 -13.64 10.68 -39.64
C ASP A 124 -12.12 10.65 -39.89
N GLU A 125 -11.67 11.07 -41.08
CA GLU A 125 -10.23 11.22 -41.40
C GLU A 125 -9.52 12.28 -40.52
N LEU A 126 -10.25 13.32 -40.12
CA LEU A 126 -9.72 14.36 -39.23
C LEU A 126 -9.59 13.87 -37.78
N LEU A 127 -10.43 12.91 -37.38
CA LEU A 127 -10.47 12.32 -36.03
C LEU A 127 -9.62 11.04 -35.90
N THR A 128 -9.10 10.49 -36.99
CA THR A 128 -8.18 9.35 -36.95
C THR A 128 -6.92 9.68 -36.14
N THR A 129 -6.51 8.76 -35.27
CA THR A 129 -5.36 8.91 -34.36
C THR A 129 -4.01 8.58 -35.02
N GLU A 130 -4.01 8.27 -36.31
CA GLU A 130 -2.79 7.96 -37.06
C GLU A 130 -1.96 9.24 -37.29
N VAL A 131 -0.86 9.32 -36.55
CA VAL A 131 0.11 10.41 -36.69
C VAL A 131 0.93 10.19 -37.97
N SER A 132 0.90 11.16 -38.89
CA SER A 132 1.42 11.04 -40.27
C SER A 132 2.95 10.90 -40.37
N SER A 133 3.71 11.20 -39.30
CA SER A 133 5.18 11.04 -39.31
C SER A 133 5.76 10.66 -37.93
N PRO A 134 6.87 9.90 -37.89
CA PRO A 134 7.58 9.56 -36.64
C PRO A 134 7.98 10.80 -35.83
N ARG A 135 8.38 11.87 -36.52
CA ARG A 135 8.72 13.13 -35.89
C ARG A 135 7.52 13.81 -35.23
N ALA A 136 6.37 13.86 -35.89
CA ALA A 136 5.15 14.42 -35.30
C ALA A 136 4.72 13.63 -34.04
N ALA A 137 4.91 12.31 -34.03
CA ALA A 137 4.64 11.49 -32.85
C ALA A 137 5.57 11.85 -31.68
N LEU A 138 6.88 12.04 -31.94
CA LEU A 138 7.84 12.51 -30.94
C LEU A 138 7.50 13.90 -30.41
N GLU A 139 7.12 14.84 -31.29
CA GLU A 139 6.72 16.20 -30.87
C GLU A 139 5.49 16.16 -29.95
N ILE A 140 4.49 15.34 -30.28
CA ILE A 140 3.28 15.16 -29.45
C ILE A 140 3.63 14.51 -28.11
N ALA A 141 4.45 13.46 -28.11
CA ALA A 141 4.85 12.76 -26.88
C ALA A 141 5.62 13.67 -25.93
N VAL A 142 6.58 14.46 -26.44
CA VAL A 142 7.32 15.44 -25.65
C VAL A 142 6.41 16.56 -25.15
N GLU A 143 5.51 17.08 -25.98
CA GLU A 143 4.61 18.15 -25.55
C GLU A 143 3.60 17.68 -24.50
N ARG A 144 3.19 16.42 -24.54
CA ARG A 144 2.43 15.77 -23.46
C ARG A 144 3.26 15.64 -22.18
N ALA A 145 4.48 15.11 -22.28
CA ALA A 145 5.38 14.98 -21.13
C ALA A 145 5.65 16.33 -20.43
N VAL A 146 5.89 17.40 -21.21
CA VAL A 146 6.14 18.77 -20.71
C VAL A 146 4.89 19.41 -20.11
N ARG A 147 3.69 19.07 -20.60
CA ARG A 147 2.41 19.49 -20.00
C ARG A 147 1.96 18.57 -18.87
N GLY A 148 2.66 17.46 -18.68
CA GLY A 148 2.34 16.42 -17.72
C GLY A 148 2.77 16.79 -16.30
N PRO A 149 2.33 15.99 -15.33
CA PRO A 149 2.36 16.37 -13.93
C PRO A 149 3.79 16.29 -13.34
N VAL A 150 4.69 15.48 -13.93
CA VAL A 150 6.12 15.43 -13.56
C VAL A 150 6.82 16.78 -13.76
N PHE A 151 6.59 17.45 -14.90
CA PHE A 151 7.19 18.78 -15.18
C PHE A 151 6.63 19.86 -14.26
N GLU A 152 5.33 19.78 -13.96
CA GLU A 152 4.65 20.70 -13.03
C GLU A 152 5.20 20.54 -11.61
N ALA A 153 5.33 19.30 -11.12
CA ALA A 153 5.80 19.02 -9.77
C ALA A 153 7.29 19.37 -9.57
N LEU A 154 8.13 19.20 -10.61
CA LEU A 154 9.54 19.63 -10.59
C LEU A 154 9.71 21.15 -10.78
N GLY A 155 8.63 21.90 -11.06
CA GLY A 155 8.69 23.33 -11.33
C GLY A 155 9.51 23.67 -12.60
N LEU A 156 9.59 22.74 -13.55
CA LEU A 156 10.41 22.93 -14.75
C LEU A 156 9.76 23.92 -15.73
N PRO A 157 10.55 24.78 -16.39
CA PRO A 157 10.02 25.68 -17.40
C PRO A 157 9.47 24.89 -18.59
N ARG A 158 8.29 25.30 -19.09
CA ARG A 158 7.67 24.66 -20.25
C ARG A 158 8.48 24.95 -21.51
N ILE A 159 9.14 23.92 -22.03
CA ILE A 159 9.90 24.01 -23.28
C ILE A 159 8.93 23.99 -24.46
N ARG A 160 9.01 24.99 -25.35
CA ARG A 160 8.27 24.95 -26.61
C ARG A 160 8.97 24.01 -27.58
N VAL A 161 8.24 22.99 -28.04
CA VAL A 161 8.72 22.12 -29.12
C VAL A 161 8.72 22.91 -30.42
N SER A 162 9.90 23.12 -31.01
CA SER A 162 10.09 23.91 -32.22
C SER A 162 10.80 23.13 -33.32
N LYS A 163 10.64 23.58 -34.57
CA LYS A 163 11.30 22.95 -35.74
C LYS A 163 12.83 22.94 -35.67
N GLY A 164 13.44 23.75 -34.80
CA GLY A 164 14.89 23.81 -34.62
C GLY A 164 15.46 22.69 -33.75
N GLN A 165 14.62 21.90 -33.06
CA GLN A 165 15.08 20.78 -32.24
C GLN A 165 15.26 19.52 -33.11
N SER A 166 16.37 18.81 -32.90
CA SER A 166 16.62 17.52 -33.56
C SER A 166 15.75 16.41 -32.97
N ASP A 167 15.51 15.35 -33.75
CA ASP A 167 14.77 14.18 -33.28
C ASP A 167 15.49 13.52 -32.09
N ASP A 168 16.82 13.44 -32.11
CA ASP A 168 17.64 12.95 -30.99
C ASP A 168 17.39 13.72 -29.69
N THR A 169 17.19 15.05 -29.78
CA THR A 169 16.91 15.87 -28.61
C THR A 169 15.53 15.54 -28.04
N LEU A 170 14.52 15.43 -28.90
CA LEU A 170 13.15 15.08 -28.50
C LEU A 170 13.11 13.68 -27.87
N GLN A 171 13.83 12.73 -28.46
CA GLN A 171 13.93 11.37 -27.96
C GLN A 171 14.66 11.32 -26.61
N THR A 172 15.74 12.09 -26.44
CA THR A 172 16.46 12.17 -25.16
C THR A 172 15.57 12.76 -24.05
N ILE A 173 14.82 13.82 -24.35
CA ILE A 173 13.89 14.43 -23.39
C ILE A 173 12.80 13.42 -22.99
N LEU A 174 12.23 12.69 -23.96
CA LEU A 174 11.21 11.70 -23.69
C LEU A 174 11.75 10.52 -22.88
N SER A 175 12.93 10.00 -23.24
CA SER A 175 13.61 8.94 -22.48
C SER A 175 13.93 9.37 -21.05
N LEU A 176 14.42 10.60 -20.86
CA LEU A 176 14.68 11.15 -19.53
C LEU A 176 13.39 11.30 -18.71
N HIS A 177 12.31 11.80 -19.34
CA HIS A 177 11.01 11.90 -18.68
C HIS A 177 10.49 10.52 -18.25
N ASN A 178 10.52 9.53 -19.14
CA ASN A 178 10.10 8.17 -18.85
C ASN A 178 10.95 7.53 -17.74
N GLU A 179 12.25 7.83 -17.71
CA GLU A 179 13.17 7.33 -16.69
C GLU A 179 12.94 8.00 -15.33
N ILE A 180 12.68 9.30 -15.30
CA ILE A 180 12.26 10.02 -14.08
C ILE A 180 10.95 9.45 -13.56
N ASP A 181 9.98 9.24 -14.44
CA ASP A 181 8.66 8.68 -14.11
C ASP A 181 8.78 7.24 -13.59
N ARG A 182 9.66 6.42 -14.20
CA ARG A 182 10.04 5.09 -13.71
C ARG A 182 10.67 5.15 -12.32
N LEU A 183 11.71 5.97 -12.13
CA LEU A 183 12.40 6.14 -10.85
C LEU A 183 11.47 6.69 -9.76
N HIS A 184 10.49 7.53 -10.13
CA HIS A 184 9.46 7.99 -9.21
C HIS A 184 8.54 6.85 -8.80
N ARG A 185 7.98 6.08 -9.74
CA ARG A 185 7.20 4.87 -9.43
C ARG A 185 7.96 3.90 -8.52
N GLU A 186 9.27 3.76 -8.73
CA GLU A 186 10.15 2.92 -7.91
C GLU A 186 10.42 3.51 -6.51
N ARG A 187 10.39 4.84 -6.36
CA ARG A 187 10.57 5.55 -5.09
C ARG A 187 9.27 5.73 -4.29
N VAL A 188 8.09 5.55 -4.91
CA VAL A 188 6.74 5.63 -4.29
C VAL A 188 6.48 4.55 -3.22
N ALA A 189 7.47 3.69 -2.95
CA ALA A 189 7.52 2.90 -1.71
C ALA A 189 8.06 3.74 -0.53
N THR A 190 7.64 5.01 -0.37
CA THR A 190 7.98 5.74 0.85
C THR A 190 7.20 5.16 2.03
N PRO A 191 7.80 5.10 3.24
CA PRO A 191 7.08 4.66 4.44
C PRO A 191 5.79 5.45 4.69
N GLU A 192 5.72 6.70 4.24
CA GLU A 192 4.55 7.57 4.42
C GLU A 192 3.40 7.23 3.47
N GLU A 193 3.67 6.98 2.19
CA GLU A 193 2.66 6.52 1.24
C GLU A 193 2.13 5.14 1.64
N ALA A 194 3.02 4.27 2.13
CA ALA A 194 2.63 2.97 2.65
C ALA A 194 1.67 3.07 3.84
N ARG A 195 1.92 4.00 4.76
CA ARG A 195 1.03 4.30 5.89
C ARG A 195 -0.31 4.84 5.43
N ARG A 196 -0.33 5.79 4.48
CA ARG A 196 -1.57 6.36 3.92
C ARG A 196 -2.43 5.29 3.24
N ALA A 197 -1.81 4.46 2.40
CA ALA A 197 -2.49 3.38 1.70
C ALA A 197 -3.07 2.32 2.66
N ASN A 198 -2.32 1.94 3.70
CA ASN A 198 -2.82 1.05 4.76
C ASN A 198 -4.02 1.67 5.51
N ALA A 199 -3.97 2.97 5.82
CA ALA A 199 -5.08 3.65 6.50
C ALA A 199 -6.35 3.68 5.63
N GLN A 200 -6.23 3.98 4.34
CA GLN A 200 -7.35 3.94 3.39
C GLN A 200 -7.93 2.53 3.25
N LEU A 201 -7.07 1.51 3.10
CA LEU A 201 -7.48 0.11 3.00
C LEU A 201 -8.24 -0.35 4.25
N ARG A 202 -7.77 0.00 5.44
CA ARG A 202 -8.49 -0.27 6.70
C ARG A 202 -9.85 0.42 6.74
N GLY A 203 -9.97 1.63 6.17
CA GLY A 203 -11.25 2.32 5.99
C GLY A 203 -12.25 1.49 5.18
N ILE A 204 -11.84 1.06 3.99
CA ILE A 204 -12.67 0.20 3.10
C ILE A 204 -13.06 -1.10 3.79
N MET A 205 -12.08 -1.78 4.43
CA MET A 205 -12.34 -3.01 5.17
C MET A 205 -13.34 -2.80 6.30
N ARG A 206 -13.32 -1.65 7.00
CA ARG A 206 -14.28 -1.35 8.06
C ARG A 206 -15.68 -1.11 7.50
N GLU A 207 -15.80 -0.39 6.39
CA GLU A 207 -17.08 -0.10 5.73
C GLU A 207 -17.80 -1.37 5.25
N GLN A 208 -17.04 -2.40 4.90
CA GLN A 208 -17.55 -3.68 4.42
C GLN A 208 -17.56 -4.79 5.49
N ASP A 209 -17.35 -4.44 6.76
CA ASP A 209 -17.23 -5.42 7.86
C ASP A 209 -16.20 -6.53 7.59
N ASN A 210 -15.18 -6.18 6.80
CA ASN A 210 -14.09 -7.03 6.34
C ASN A 210 -14.59 -8.32 5.67
N TYR A 211 -15.73 -8.22 4.97
CA TYR A 211 -16.37 -9.29 4.21
C TYR A 211 -16.45 -8.91 2.73
N PHE A 212 -15.91 -9.77 1.86
CA PHE A 212 -15.83 -9.55 0.40
C PHE A 212 -16.63 -10.63 -0.32
N PRO A 213 -17.92 -10.38 -0.67
CA PRO A 213 -18.81 -11.39 -1.22
C PRO A 213 -18.31 -11.96 -2.56
N GLU A 214 -17.63 -11.15 -3.37
CA GLU A 214 -17.10 -11.59 -4.66
C GLU A 214 -16.00 -12.65 -4.48
N LEU A 215 -15.13 -12.48 -3.47
CA LEU A 215 -14.08 -13.44 -3.17
C LEU A 215 -14.63 -14.72 -2.54
N GLU A 216 -15.71 -14.63 -1.74
CA GLU A 216 -16.40 -15.81 -1.21
C GLU A 216 -17.05 -16.64 -2.33
N ALA A 217 -17.64 -15.97 -3.32
CA ALA A 217 -18.19 -16.64 -4.50
C ALA A 217 -17.12 -17.37 -5.29
N GLN A 218 -15.96 -16.74 -5.52
CA GLN A 218 -14.82 -17.38 -6.19
C GLN A 218 -14.27 -18.58 -5.40
N ALA A 219 -14.14 -18.46 -4.09
CA ALA A 219 -13.72 -19.57 -3.24
C ALA A 219 -14.68 -20.76 -3.35
N LEU A 220 -15.99 -20.49 -3.29
CA LEU A 220 -17.03 -21.50 -3.42
C LEU A 220 -17.03 -22.16 -4.79
N GLU A 221 -16.87 -21.39 -5.87
CA GLU A 221 -16.79 -21.91 -7.24
C GLU A 221 -15.62 -22.87 -7.41
N LEU A 222 -14.42 -22.49 -6.95
CA LEU A 222 -13.25 -23.35 -7.03
C LEU A 222 -13.40 -24.63 -6.20
N LEU A 223 -13.92 -24.51 -4.96
CA LEU A 223 -14.18 -25.67 -4.10
C LEU A 223 -15.21 -26.63 -4.70
N ALA A 224 -16.25 -26.09 -5.34
CA ALA A 224 -17.26 -26.89 -6.02
C ALA A 224 -16.70 -27.60 -7.25
N ALA A 225 -15.81 -26.95 -8.01
CA ALA A 225 -15.18 -27.52 -9.20
C ALA A 225 -14.35 -28.77 -8.90
N VAL A 226 -13.69 -28.83 -7.74
CA VAL A 226 -12.93 -30.01 -7.27
C VAL A 226 -13.77 -30.99 -6.45
N GLY A 227 -15.08 -30.76 -6.30
CA GLY A 227 -15.98 -31.64 -5.58
C GLY A 227 -15.74 -31.67 -4.06
N HIS A 228 -15.17 -30.62 -3.47
CA HIS A 228 -14.96 -30.56 -2.03
C HIS A 228 -16.30 -30.58 -1.28
N SER A 229 -16.58 -31.67 -0.56
CA SER A 229 -17.86 -31.89 0.12
C SER A 229 -17.97 -31.25 1.51
N GLY A 230 -16.86 -30.77 2.07
CA GLY A 230 -16.77 -30.09 3.37
C GLY A 230 -15.64 -30.62 4.26
N GLY A 231 -15.36 -29.89 5.34
CA GLY A 231 -14.26 -30.19 6.28
C GLY A 231 -12.96 -29.47 5.93
N PRO A 232 -11.82 -29.87 6.53
CA PRO A 232 -10.53 -29.31 6.17
C PRO A 232 -10.17 -29.62 4.71
N VAL A 233 -9.77 -28.60 3.96
CA VAL A 233 -9.30 -28.76 2.57
C VAL A 233 -8.00 -29.58 2.55
N SER A 234 -8.00 -30.71 1.84
CA SER A 234 -6.85 -31.60 1.82
C SER A 234 -5.72 -31.08 0.90
N GLN A 235 -4.52 -31.67 1.01
CA GLN A 235 -3.46 -31.42 0.02
C GLN A 235 -3.85 -31.94 -1.36
N GLN A 236 -4.66 -33.00 -1.43
CA GLN A 236 -5.18 -33.52 -2.69
C GLN A 236 -6.16 -32.54 -3.32
N ASP A 237 -7.08 -31.97 -2.54
CA ASP A 237 -8.03 -30.95 -3.02
C ASP A 237 -7.27 -29.78 -3.65
N ILE A 238 -6.15 -29.36 -3.06
CA ILE A 238 -5.30 -28.27 -3.58
C ILE A 238 -4.58 -28.68 -4.87
N ALA A 239 -4.13 -29.93 -4.99
CA ALA A 239 -3.57 -30.44 -6.22
C ALA A 239 -4.62 -30.49 -7.33
N ASP A 240 -5.84 -30.97 -7.01
CA ASP A 240 -6.97 -31.01 -7.94
C ASP A 240 -7.39 -29.59 -8.36
N MET A 241 -7.29 -28.60 -7.46
CA MET A 241 -7.49 -27.19 -7.79
C MET A 241 -6.41 -26.66 -8.74
N ALA A 242 -5.15 -27.02 -8.52
CA ALA A 242 -4.06 -26.66 -9.43
C ALA A 242 -4.33 -27.20 -10.84
N ASP A 243 -4.67 -28.49 -10.93
CA ASP A 243 -4.96 -29.17 -12.20
C ASP A 243 -6.19 -28.55 -12.89
N HIS A 244 -7.25 -28.22 -12.14
CA HIS A 244 -8.42 -27.52 -12.65
C HIS A 244 -8.08 -26.14 -13.23
N LEU A 245 -7.14 -25.41 -12.61
CA LEU A 245 -6.65 -24.12 -13.09
C LEU A 245 -5.59 -24.24 -14.20
N GLY A 246 -5.24 -25.45 -14.62
CA GLY A 246 -4.22 -25.70 -15.66
C GLY A 246 -2.77 -25.54 -15.17
N TYR A 247 -2.53 -25.69 -13.87
CA TYR A 247 -1.21 -25.60 -13.26
C TYR A 247 -0.75 -26.94 -12.69
N SER A 248 0.53 -27.26 -12.92
CA SER A 248 1.22 -28.35 -12.24
C SER A 248 2.09 -27.83 -11.10
N LEU A 249 2.14 -28.56 -9.98
CA LEU A 249 2.91 -28.20 -8.78
C LEU A 249 4.31 -28.83 -8.82
N HIS A 250 5.35 -28.02 -8.66
CA HIS A 250 6.77 -28.44 -8.70
C HIS A 250 7.48 -28.02 -7.42
N TYR A 251 8.03 -28.97 -6.67
CA TYR A 251 8.79 -28.69 -5.45
C TYR A 251 10.29 -28.62 -5.77
N VAL A 252 10.93 -27.49 -5.46
CA VAL A 252 12.33 -27.18 -5.80
C VAL A 252 13.09 -26.64 -4.58
N ASN A 253 14.42 -26.70 -4.63
CA ASN A 253 15.31 -26.29 -3.53
C ASN A 253 15.98 -24.92 -3.77
N ASP A 254 15.90 -24.40 -4.99
CA ASP A 254 16.63 -23.24 -5.48
C ASP A 254 15.68 -22.10 -5.89
N LEU A 255 14.55 -21.98 -5.20
CA LEU A 255 13.66 -20.83 -5.34
C LEU A 255 14.41 -19.52 -5.01
N PRO A 256 14.17 -18.45 -5.78
CA PRO A 256 14.73 -17.13 -5.50
C PRO A 256 14.51 -16.71 -4.06
N HIS A 257 15.56 -16.25 -3.37
CA HIS A 257 15.54 -15.99 -1.92
C HIS A 257 14.50 -14.94 -1.51
N SER A 258 14.17 -14.04 -2.44
CA SER A 258 13.20 -12.97 -2.28
C SER A 258 11.75 -13.40 -2.47
N THR A 259 11.50 -14.64 -2.92
CA THR A 259 10.15 -15.15 -3.25
C THR A 259 9.69 -16.27 -2.32
N ARG A 260 8.37 -16.46 -2.23
CA ARG A 260 7.75 -17.58 -1.50
C ARG A 260 7.32 -18.71 -2.43
N THR A 261 6.93 -18.34 -3.65
CA THR A 261 6.46 -19.20 -4.72
C THR A 261 6.75 -18.46 -6.03
N VAL A 262 7.01 -19.18 -7.11
CA VAL A 262 7.12 -18.60 -8.45
C VAL A 262 6.10 -19.27 -9.36
N THR A 263 5.28 -18.47 -10.06
CA THR A 263 4.27 -18.97 -10.99
C THR A 263 4.69 -18.70 -12.42
N ASP A 264 4.93 -19.76 -13.17
CA ASP A 264 5.16 -19.73 -14.61
C ASP A 264 3.82 -19.81 -15.34
N LYS A 265 3.31 -18.65 -15.75
CA LYS A 265 2.07 -18.53 -16.53
C LYS A 265 2.20 -19.07 -17.95
N ARG A 266 3.42 -19.16 -18.50
CA ARG A 266 3.65 -19.60 -19.88
C ARG A 266 3.53 -21.12 -20.00
N ASN A 267 4.08 -21.84 -19.03
CA ASN A 267 4.12 -23.31 -19.05
C ASN A 267 3.13 -23.97 -18.08
N GLY A 268 2.31 -23.19 -17.36
CA GLY A 268 1.35 -23.72 -16.39
C GLY A 268 2.03 -24.44 -15.23
N ARG A 269 3.05 -23.81 -14.61
CA ARG A 269 3.80 -24.41 -13.49
C ARG A 269 3.85 -23.49 -12.29
N ILE A 270 3.73 -24.05 -11.10
CA ILE A 270 3.93 -23.35 -9.83
C ILE A 270 5.08 -24.02 -9.09
N TYR A 271 6.14 -23.26 -8.84
CA TYR A 271 7.32 -23.69 -8.12
C TYR A 271 7.20 -23.34 -6.63
N LEU A 272 7.43 -24.34 -5.79
CA LEU A 272 7.22 -24.33 -4.34
C LEU A 272 8.48 -24.82 -3.62
N PRO A 273 8.80 -24.30 -2.43
CA PRO A 273 9.97 -24.75 -1.70
C PRO A 273 9.75 -26.16 -1.15
N THR A 274 10.78 -27.01 -1.24
CA THR A 274 10.77 -28.35 -0.62
C THR A 274 10.74 -28.27 0.91
N GLU A 275 11.38 -27.25 1.49
CA GLU A 275 11.42 -27.05 2.93
C GLU A 275 10.06 -26.57 3.46
N ARG A 276 9.36 -27.46 4.17
CA ARG A 276 8.14 -27.11 4.91
C ARG A 276 8.53 -26.26 6.10
N SER A 277 8.11 -25.00 6.12
CA SER A 277 8.23 -24.15 7.30
C SER A 277 7.41 -24.77 8.44
N SER A 278 8.07 -25.17 9.52
CA SER A 278 7.44 -25.85 10.66
C SER A 278 6.34 -25.03 11.36
N SER A 279 6.27 -23.72 11.11
CA SER A 279 5.28 -22.80 11.70
C SER A 279 4.15 -22.41 10.76
N ARG A 280 4.14 -22.86 9.50
CA ARG A 280 3.15 -22.43 8.49
C ARG A 280 2.47 -23.61 7.83
N ASP A 281 1.18 -23.41 7.55
CA ASP A 281 0.42 -24.34 6.74
C ASP A 281 1.03 -24.44 5.33
N SER A 282 1.45 -25.64 4.94
CA SER A 282 2.06 -25.89 3.63
C SER A 282 1.08 -25.65 2.47
N ARG A 283 -0.22 -25.59 2.75
CA ARG A 283 -1.29 -25.30 1.79
C ARG A 283 -1.32 -23.82 1.40
N SER A 284 -1.10 -22.92 2.36
CA SER A 284 -1.34 -21.49 2.16
C SER A 284 -0.51 -20.87 1.01
N PRO A 285 0.80 -21.14 0.86
CA PRO A 285 1.56 -20.58 -0.27
C PRO A 285 1.04 -21.03 -1.64
N ILE A 286 0.55 -22.27 -1.74
CA ILE A 286 0.00 -22.83 -2.98
C ILE A 286 -1.31 -22.10 -3.33
N VAL A 287 -2.21 -21.99 -2.35
CA VAL A 287 -3.49 -21.29 -2.54
C VAL A 287 -3.29 -19.80 -2.82
N GLN A 288 -2.28 -19.16 -2.20
CA GLN A 288 -1.92 -17.77 -2.50
C GLN A 288 -1.50 -17.58 -3.96
N ALA A 289 -0.79 -18.55 -4.55
CA ALA A 289 -0.44 -18.51 -5.97
C ALA A 289 -1.70 -18.58 -6.86
N PHE A 290 -2.68 -19.42 -6.50
CA PHE A 290 -3.97 -19.49 -7.21
C PHE A 290 -4.77 -18.20 -7.06
N ALA A 291 -4.82 -17.64 -5.85
CA ALA A 291 -5.63 -16.47 -5.55
C ALA A 291 -5.21 -15.27 -6.40
N SER A 292 -3.90 -15.06 -6.62
CA SER A 292 -3.43 -14.01 -7.53
C SER A 292 -3.84 -14.26 -8.99
N HIS A 293 -3.98 -15.51 -9.42
CA HIS A 293 -4.49 -15.86 -10.74
C HIS A 293 -6.01 -15.64 -10.84
N LEU A 294 -6.78 -16.14 -9.86
CA LEU A 294 -8.24 -16.04 -9.79
C LEU A 294 -8.72 -14.58 -9.73
N CYS A 295 -8.02 -13.73 -8.98
CA CYS A 295 -8.31 -12.31 -8.93
C CYS A 295 -7.81 -11.52 -10.16
N ALA A 296 -7.27 -12.22 -11.18
CA ALA A 296 -6.69 -11.63 -12.39
C ALA A 296 -5.68 -10.50 -12.09
N HIS A 297 -4.87 -10.66 -11.02
CA HIS A 297 -3.92 -9.64 -10.61
C HIS A 297 -2.88 -9.39 -11.69
N LYS A 298 -2.72 -8.10 -12.03
CA LYS A 298 -1.65 -7.60 -12.87
C LYS A 298 -0.50 -7.13 -11.99
N GLU A 299 0.62 -6.82 -12.64
CA GLU A 299 1.71 -6.13 -11.95
C GLU A 299 1.19 -4.81 -11.35
N PRO A 300 1.36 -4.57 -10.04
CA PRO A 300 0.72 -3.44 -9.37
C PRO A 300 1.34 -2.11 -9.81
N GLU A 301 0.53 -1.13 -10.19
CA GLU A 301 1.01 0.17 -10.68
C GLU A 301 1.55 1.06 -9.55
N ASN A 302 1.06 0.83 -8.32
CA ASN A 302 1.43 1.59 -7.13
C ASN A 302 1.30 0.76 -5.86
N TYR A 303 1.78 1.32 -4.74
CA TYR A 303 1.78 0.64 -3.44
C TYR A 303 0.38 0.33 -2.91
N ALA A 304 -0.61 1.19 -3.17
CA ALA A 304 -1.99 0.95 -2.72
C ALA A 304 -2.61 -0.25 -3.44
N GLU A 305 -2.36 -0.38 -4.74
CA GLU A 305 -2.80 -1.55 -5.50
C GLU A 305 -2.11 -2.82 -5.02
N PHE A 306 -0.79 -2.79 -4.78
CA PHE A 306 -0.07 -3.91 -4.19
C PHE A 306 -0.67 -4.37 -2.86
N LEU A 307 -1.01 -3.43 -1.96
CA LEU A 307 -1.66 -3.76 -0.69
C LEU A 307 -3.06 -4.35 -0.88
N ARG A 308 -3.87 -3.79 -1.78
CA ARG A 308 -5.20 -4.32 -2.12
C ARG A 308 -5.09 -5.76 -2.62
N GLN A 309 -4.24 -6.01 -3.63
CA GLN A 309 -3.99 -7.35 -4.17
C GLN A 309 -3.58 -8.31 -3.05
N ARG A 310 -2.68 -7.88 -2.14
CA ARG A 310 -2.26 -8.68 -0.99
C ARG A 310 -3.41 -9.00 -0.01
N VAL A 311 -4.33 -8.08 0.22
CA VAL A 311 -5.52 -8.35 1.06
C VAL A 311 -6.43 -9.37 0.38
N GLU A 312 -6.73 -9.19 -0.91
CA GLU A 312 -7.56 -10.10 -1.71
C GLU A 312 -6.97 -11.52 -1.73
N THR A 313 -5.66 -11.65 -2.02
CA THR A 313 -4.96 -12.93 -2.01
C THR A 313 -5.06 -13.63 -0.65
N ASN A 314 -4.87 -12.90 0.45
CA ASN A 314 -4.95 -13.47 1.79
C ASN A 314 -6.39 -13.84 2.19
N TYR A 315 -7.36 -13.01 1.83
CA TYR A 315 -8.78 -13.26 2.08
C TYR A 315 -9.23 -14.52 1.35
N LEU A 316 -9.00 -14.57 0.04
CA LEU A 316 -9.39 -15.71 -0.81
C LEU A 316 -8.69 -16.99 -0.36
N THR A 317 -7.42 -16.91 0.03
CA THR A 317 -6.71 -18.06 0.63
C THR A 317 -7.39 -18.56 1.89
N ALA A 318 -7.77 -17.67 2.80
CA ALA A 318 -8.48 -18.05 4.01
C ALA A 318 -9.90 -18.59 3.71
N ALA A 319 -10.58 -18.03 2.71
CA ALA A 319 -11.91 -18.46 2.28
C ALA A 319 -11.90 -19.86 1.66
N ILE A 320 -10.86 -20.20 0.89
CA ILE A 320 -10.66 -21.55 0.36
C ILE A 320 -10.36 -22.52 1.50
N LEU A 321 -9.41 -22.21 2.39
CA LEU A 321 -8.99 -23.11 3.47
C LEU A 321 -10.05 -23.30 4.57
N LEU A 322 -10.89 -22.28 4.79
CA LEU A 322 -12.02 -22.29 5.72
C LEU A 322 -13.29 -21.86 4.99
N PRO A 323 -13.92 -22.77 4.22
CA PRO A 323 -15.09 -22.48 3.41
C PRO A 323 -16.19 -21.81 4.26
N GLU A 324 -16.77 -20.73 3.74
CA GLU A 324 -17.76 -19.90 4.46
C GLU A 324 -18.87 -20.77 5.07
N ARG A 325 -19.49 -21.64 4.27
CA ARG A 325 -20.61 -22.49 4.71
C ARG A 325 -20.27 -23.33 5.94
N ASP A 326 -19.09 -23.95 5.94
CA ASP A 326 -18.67 -24.84 7.02
C ASP A 326 -18.20 -24.07 8.26
N ALA A 327 -17.43 -22.99 8.06
CA ALA A 327 -16.98 -22.13 9.14
C ALA A 327 -18.17 -21.43 9.83
N VAL A 328 -19.12 -20.88 9.07
CA VAL A 328 -20.33 -20.24 9.62
C VAL A 328 -21.20 -21.24 10.36
N ARG A 329 -21.40 -22.46 9.82
CA ARG A 329 -22.15 -23.52 10.50
C ARG A 329 -21.54 -23.84 11.87
N MET A 330 -20.22 -24.07 11.90
CA MET A 330 -19.49 -24.36 13.13
C MET A 330 -19.56 -23.20 14.13
N LEU A 331 -19.33 -21.96 13.67
CA LEU A 331 -19.37 -20.77 14.52
C LEU A 331 -20.77 -20.47 15.05
N THR A 332 -21.82 -20.73 14.26
CA THR A 332 -23.22 -20.55 14.68
C THR A 332 -23.60 -21.55 15.77
N GLU A 333 -23.18 -22.82 15.62
CA GLU A 333 -23.35 -23.82 16.67
C GLU A 333 -22.58 -23.43 17.94
N ALA A 334 -21.31 -23.00 17.79
CA ALA A 334 -20.50 -22.53 18.91
C ALA A 334 -21.09 -21.29 19.59
N LYS A 335 -21.69 -20.36 18.84
CA LYS A 335 -22.40 -19.18 19.37
C LYS A 335 -23.62 -19.60 20.20
N THR A 336 -24.42 -20.53 19.68
CA THR A 336 -25.60 -21.08 20.38
C THR A 336 -25.19 -21.71 21.72
N LEU A 337 -24.07 -22.43 21.73
CA LEU A 337 -23.50 -23.07 22.90
C LEU A 337 -22.59 -22.15 23.74
N ARG A 338 -22.48 -20.86 23.39
CA ARG A 338 -21.65 -19.86 24.09
C ARG A 338 -20.19 -20.31 24.27
N ARG A 339 -19.59 -20.84 23.22
CA ARG A 339 -18.25 -21.45 23.25
C ARG A 339 -17.40 -21.12 22.02
N ILE A 340 -17.63 -19.98 21.35
CA ILE A 340 -16.78 -19.55 20.23
C ILE A 340 -15.30 -19.52 20.69
N SER A 341 -14.43 -20.14 19.90
CA SER A 341 -12.99 -20.27 20.15
C SER A 341 -12.25 -20.32 18.81
N MET A 342 -11.15 -19.57 18.74
CA MET A 342 -10.28 -19.52 17.55
C MET A 342 -9.45 -20.80 17.45
N GLU A 343 -9.15 -21.42 18.58
CA GLU A 343 -8.45 -22.69 18.67
C GLU A 343 -9.29 -23.82 18.09
N ASP A 344 -10.59 -23.86 18.43
CA ASP A 344 -11.53 -24.84 17.85
C ASP A 344 -11.60 -24.66 16.32
N LEU A 345 -11.69 -23.41 15.83
CA LEU A 345 -11.70 -23.13 14.39
C LEU A 345 -10.38 -23.53 13.71
N ARG A 346 -9.25 -23.19 14.32
CA ARG A 346 -7.90 -23.58 13.88
C ARG A 346 -7.79 -25.09 13.75
N ASP A 347 -8.20 -25.83 14.78
CA ASP A 347 -8.07 -27.28 14.84
C ASP A 347 -9.03 -27.99 13.89
N ALA A 348 -10.26 -27.49 13.75
CA ALA A 348 -11.26 -28.05 12.84
C ALA A 348 -10.90 -27.93 11.36
N PHE A 349 -10.11 -26.92 10.97
CA PHE A 349 -9.67 -26.70 9.57
C PHE A 349 -8.17 -26.94 9.36
N ALA A 350 -7.46 -27.36 10.41
CA ALA A 350 -6.01 -27.62 10.42
C ALA A 350 -5.15 -26.44 9.92
N VAL A 351 -5.55 -25.20 10.21
CA VAL A 351 -4.84 -23.98 9.80
C VAL A 351 -4.00 -23.40 10.95
N SER A 352 -3.26 -22.31 10.72
CA SER A 352 -2.60 -21.57 11.81
C SER A 352 -3.60 -20.77 12.65
N TYR A 353 -3.18 -20.35 13.86
CA TYR A 353 -4.02 -19.50 14.70
C TYR A 353 -4.23 -18.12 14.03
N GLU A 354 -3.20 -17.56 13.39
CA GLU A 354 -3.32 -16.34 12.56
C GLU A 354 -4.38 -16.47 11.45
N THR A 355 -4.39 -17.57 10.71
CA THR A 355 -5.37 -17.78 9.62
C THR A 355 -6.78 -17.94 10.18
N ALA A 356 -6.96 -18.69 11.26
CA ALA A 356 -8.27 -18.84 11.91
C ALA A 356 -8.80 -17.51 12.47
N ALA A 357 -7.92 -16.72 13.10
CA ALA A 357 -8.25 -15.39 13.63
C ALA A 357 -8.66 -14.42 12.52
N HIS A 358 -7.89 -14.35 11.43
CA HIS A 358 -8.25 -13.54 10.26
C HIS A 358 -9.57 -13.98 9.63
N ARG A 359 -9.77 -15.30 9.44
CA ARG A 359 -11.02 -15.81 8.88
C ARG A 359 -12.21 -15.45 9.77
N PHE A 360 -12.04 -15.56 11.08
CA PHE A 360 -13.08 -15.13 12.02
C PHE A 360 -13.43 -13.67 11.83
N THR A 361 -12.47 -12.76 11.64
CA THR A 361 -12.79 -11.34 11.40
C THR A 361 -13.43 -11.08 10.05
N ASN A 362 -13.39 -12.02 9.10
CA ASN A 362 -14.15 -11.91 7.85
C ASN A 362 -15.63 -12.29 8.03
N LEU A 363 -15.92 -13.20 8.96
CA LEU A 363 -17.26 -13.81 9.10
C LEU A 363 -18.03 -13.29 10.32
N ALA A 364 -17.34 -12.83 11.37
CA ALA A 364 -17.95 -12.54 12.66
C ALA A 364 -19.05 -11.49 12.59
N THR A 365 -18.81 -10.37 11.90
CA THR A 365 -19.81 -9.31 11.82
C THR A 365 -20.84 -9.64 10.75
N ALA A 366 -20.42 -9.94 9.52
CA ALA A 366 -21.31 -10.21 8.40
C ALA A 366 -22.26 -11.42 8.60
N ARG A 367 -21.83 -12.46 9.35
CA ARG A 367 -22.59 -13.72 9.50
C ARG A 367 -23.05 -14.02 10.92
N LEU A 368 -22.39 -13.44 11.93
CA LEU A 368 -22.74 -13.66 13.33
C LEU A 368 -23.19 -12.39 14.04
N ASP A 369 -23.19 -11.21 13.42
CA ASP A 369 -23.56 -9.96 14.08
C ASP A 369 -22.74 -9.71 15.37
N ILE A 370 -21.44 -9.98 15.27
CA ILE A 370 -20.46 -9.73 16.33
C ILE A 370 -19.40 -8.78 15.77
N PRO A 371 -19.32 -7.52 16.24
CA PRO A 371 -18.23 -6.63 15.90
C PRO A 371 -16.96 -7.09 16.61
N VAL A 372 -15.82 -6.96 15.94
CA VAL A 372 -14.53 -7.51 16.38
C VAL A 372 -13.38 -6.53 16.11
N HIS A 373 -12.27 -6.80 16.78
CA HIS A 373 -10.98 -6.27 16.38
C HIS A 373 -9.92 -7.37 16.37
N PHE A 374 -8.88 -7.13 15.58
CA PHE A 374 -7.74 -8.01 15.40
C PHE A 374 -6.45 -7.20 15.53
N MET A 375 -5.46 -7.78 16.20
CA MET A 375 -4.12 -7.21 16.25
C MET A 375 -3.06 -8.30 16.11
N LYS A 376 -2.04 -8.00 15.31
CA LYS A 376 -0.77 -8.71 15.32
C LYS A 376 0.31 -7.77 15.84
N VAL A 377 0.96 -8.13 16.93
CA VAL A 377 1.91 -7.26 17.65
C VAL A 377 3.23 -7.99 17.86
N HIS A 378 4.35 -7.31 17.63
CA HIS A 378 5.68 -7.84 17.93
C HIS A 378 5.99 -7.76 19.44
N GLU A 379 6.92 -8.55 19.98
CA GLU A 379 7.31 -8.52 21.41
C GLU A 379 7.74 -7.12 21.93
N SER A 380 8.25 -6.24 21.05
CA SER A 380 8.53 -4.83 21.37
C SER A 380 7.26 -4.02 21.70
N GLY A 381 6.11 -4.53 21.27
CA GLY A 381 4.80 -3.90 21.30
C GLY A 381 4.41 -3.13 20.05
N THR A 382 5.22 -3.22 19.00
CA THR A 382 4.92 -2.60 17.71
C THR A 382 3.78 -3.33 17.01
N ILE A 383 2.75 -2.60 16.59
CA ILE A 383 1.64 -3.14 15.80
C ILE A 383 2.13 -3.41 14.38
N ILE A 384 1.98 -4.66 13.93
CA ILE A 384 2.37 -5.11 12.59
C ILE A 384 1.14 -5.16 11.66
N LYS A 385 -0.01 -5.57 12.21
CA LYS A 385 -1.30 -5.57 11.52
C LYS A 385 -2.40 -5.25 12.51
N ALA A 386 -3.40 -4.50 12.08
CA ALA A 386 -4.59 -4.25 12.88
C ALA A 386 -5.84 -4.16 11.99
N TYR A 387 -6.98 -4.55 12.53
CA TYR A 387 -8.30 -4.37 11.94
C TYR A 387 -9.34 -4.18 13.05
N GLU A 388 -10.35 -3.36 12.80
CA GLU A 388 -11.41 -3.10 13.77
C GLU A 388 -12.71 -2.61 13.11
N ASN A 389 -13.84 -3.09 13.63
CA ASN A 389 -15.17 -2.54 13.42
C ASN A 389 -16.01 -2.48 14.71
N ASP A 390 -15.36 -2.54 15.88
CA ASP A 390 -16.01 -2.63 17.20
C ASP A 390 -15.80 -1.40 18.09
N SER A 391 -15.40 -0.28 17.47
CA SER A 391 -15.12 1.00 18.13
C SER A 391 -13.89 1.00 19.07
N VAL A 392 -13.07 -0.06 19.09
CA VAL A 392 -11.76 0.01 19.74
C VAL A 392 -10.93 1.13 19.12
N ARG A 393 -10.18 1.86 19.95
CA ARG A 393 -9.25 2.90 19.49
C ARG A 393 -7.83 2.39 19.55
N PHE A 394 -7.28 2.06 18.40
CA PHE A 394 -5.86 1.76 18.31
C PHE A 394 -5.00 3.03 18.45
N PRO A 395 -3.78 2.91 18.99
CA PRO A 395 -2.82 4.00 18.89
C PRO A 395 -2.54 4.29 17.41
N SER A 396 -2.55 5.57 17.07
CA SER A 396 -2.21 6.05 15.73
C SER A 396 -1.14 7.14 15.82
N ASP A 397 -0.38 7.31 14.74
CA ASP A 397 0.48 8.46 14.54
C ASP A 397 -0.33 9.72 14.17
N ALA A 398 0.36 10.83 13.92
CA ALA A 398 -0.26 12.11 13.54
C ALA A 398 -1.05 12.05 12.22
N LEU A 399 -0.80 11.03 11.38
CA LEU A 399 -1.48 10.81 10.11
C LEU A 399 -2.56 9.73 10.19
N GLY A 400 -2.82 9.17 11.37
CA GLY A 400 -3.83 8.14 11.58
C GLY A 400 -3.37 6.71 11.22
N ALA A 401 -2.08 6.51 10.94
CA ALA A 401 -1.53 5.18 10.71
C ALA A 401 -1.34 4.45 12.03
N VAL A 402 -1.74 3.17 12.08
CA VAL A 402 -1.72 2.35 13.29
C VAL A 402 -0.51 1.42 13.28
N GLU A 403 -0.16 0.89 12.11
CA GLU A 403 1.02 0.07 11.89
C GLU A 403 2.30 0.84 12.26
N GLY A 404 3.20 0.18 13.00
CA GLY A 404 4.43 0.79 13.51
C GLY A 404 4.27 1.50 14.85
N THR A 405 3.05 1.78 15.31
CA THR A 405 2.81 2.36 16.64
C THR A 405 2.88 1.31 17.75
N THR A 406 3.01 1.76 19.00
CA THR A 406 3.14 0.86 20.15
C THR A 406 1.81 0.71 20.88
N VAL A 407 1.33 -0.52 21.03
CA VAL A 407 0.14 -0.84 21.84
C VAL A 407 0.42 -0.72 23.34
N CYS A 408 -0.61 -0.35 24.12
CA CYS A 408 -0.58 -0.25 25.57
C CYS A 408 -0.04 -1.54 26.22
N ARG A 409 0.83 -1.42 27.23
CA ARG A 409 1.43 -2.56 27.94
C ARG A 409 0.40 -3.44 28.66
N SER A 410 -0.70 -2.84 29.09
CA SER A 410 -1.81 -3.54 29.73
C SER A 410 -2.75 -4.24 28.74
N TRP A 411 -2.55 -4.07 27.43
CA TRP A 411 -3.39 -4.74 26.42
C TRP A 411 -3.05 -6.23 26.32
N THR A 412 -4.04 -7.06 26.03
CA THR A 412 -3.87 -8.53 25.91
C THR A 412 -2.78 -8.93 24.92
N ALA A 413 -2.63 -8.18 23.83
CA ALA A 413 -1.58 -8.39 22.83
C ALA A 413 -0.15 -8.14 23.37
N ARG A 414 0.00 -7.49 24.53
CA ARG A 414 1.29 -7.27 25.23
C ARG A 414 1.46 -8.20 26.43
N THR A 415 0.43 -8.31 27.27
CA THR A 415 0.52 -9.10 28.50
C THR A 415 0.75 -10.58 28.24
N VAL A 416 0.29 -11.09 27.09
CA VAL A 416 0.49 -12.49 26.69
C VAL A 416 1.97 -12.90 26.60
N PHE A 417 2.91 -11.97 26.37
CA PHE A 417 4.34 -12.30 26.31
C PHE A 417 4.94 -12.62 27.68
N ASP A 418 4.33 -12.11 28.75
CA ASP A 418 4.76 -12.31 30.13
C ASP A 418 4.17 -13.60 30.74
N VAL A 419 3.27 -14.27 30.03
CA VAL A 419 2.62 -15.50 30.49
C VAL A 419 3.55 -16.71 30.30
N PRO A 420 3.78 -17.54 31.34
CA PRO A 420 4.61 -18.72 31.24
C PRO A 420 4.06 -19.79 30.28
N ASP A 421 2.74 -20.03 30.30
CA ASP A 421 2.08 -20.92 29.36
C ASP A 421 1.86 -20.19 28.02
N ARG A 422 2.65 -20.59 27.02
CA ARG A 422 2.59 -20.05 25.66
C ARG A 422 1.81 -20.96 24.70
N PHE A 423 1.31 -22.09 25.17
CA PHE A 423 0.59 -23.04 24.33
C PHE A 423 -0.90 -22.75 24.28
N SER A 424 -1.49 -22.47 25.44
CA SER A 424 -2.90 -22.09 25.58
C SER A 424 -3.13 -20.65 25.12
N ALA A 425 -4.34 -20.33 24.66
CA ALA A 425 -4.67 -18.93 24.44
C ALA A 425 -4.88 -18.20 25.76
N TRP A 426 -4.39 -16.97 25.83
CA TRP A 426 -4.56 -16.07 26.95
C TRP A 426 -5.85 -15.27 26.79
N TYR A 427 -6.69 -15.23 27.82
CA TYR A 427 -7.94 -14.49 27.82
C TYR A 427 -7.88 -13.37 28.86
N GLN A 428 -8.23 -12.15 28.49
CA GLN A 428 -8.16 -11.01 29.39
C GLN A 428 -9.22 -9.96 29.05
N TYR A 429 -9.79 -9.36 30.10
CA TYR A 429 -10.55 -8.12 30.00
C TYR A 429 -9.62 -6.91 30.12
N THR A 430 -9.80 -5.92 29.25
CA THR A 430 -9.09 -4.65 29.33
C THR A 430 -10.09 -3.52 29.40
N ASP A 431 -10.10 -2.80 30.52
CA ASP A 431 -10.90 -1.58 30.67
C ASP A 431 -10.14 -0.41 30.07
N THR A 432 -10.80 0.34 29.19
CA THR A 432 -10.27 1.56 28.58
C THR A 432 -11.21 2.74 28.82
N PRO A 433 -10.78 3.99 28.55
CA PRO A 433 -11.67 5.14 28.57
C PRO A 433 -12.82 5.04 27.56
N THR A 434 -12.70 4.20 26.52
CA THR A 434 -13.71 4.05 25.46
C THR A 434 -14.62 2.84 25.65
N GLY A 435 -14.31 1.94 26.59
CA GLY A 435 -15.12 0.75 26.88
C GLY A 435 -14.30 -0.41 27.43
N THR A 436 -14.98 -1.48 27.81
CA THR A 436 -14.35 -2.73 28.23
C THR A 436 -14.32 -3.70 27.06
N PHE A 437 -13.14 -4.25 26.78
CA PHE A 437 -12.92 -5.22 25.71
C PHE A 437 -12.43 -6.53 26.31
N TRP A 438 -12.90 -7.65 25.77
CA TRP A 438 -12.34 -8.97 26.05
C TRP A 438 -11.56 -9.43 24.83
N CYS A 439 -10.35 -9.93 25.06
CA CYS A 439 -9.51 -10.42 23.98
C CYS A 439 -8.95 -11.81 24.31
N THR A 440 -8.78 -12.61 23.26
CA THR A 440 -7.96 -13.81 23.25
C THR A 440 -6.66 -13.51 22.50
N ALA A 441 -5.52 -14.01 23.01
CA ALA A 441 -4.23 -13.84 22.34
C ALA A 441 -3.36 -15.09 22.44
N ARG A 442 -2.50 -15.29 21.44
CA ARG A 442 -1.49 -16.34 21.43
C ARG A 442 -0.18 -15.85 20.85
N VAL A 443 0.94 -16.34 21.39
CA VAL A 443 2.28 -16.07 20.85
C VAL A 443 2.64 -17.08 19.76
N GLU A 444 3.10 -16.56 18.62
CA GLU A 444 3.68 -17.30 17.51
C GLU A 444 5.14 -16.87 17.28
N LYS A 445 5.97 -17.81 16.84
CA LYS A 445 7.38 -17.54 16.54
C LYS A 445 7.59 -17.34 15.04
N ALA A 446 8.33 -16.30 14.67
CA ALA A 446 8.78 -16.06 13.31
C ALA A 446 10.29 -15.77 13.28
N LYS A 447 10.88 -15.67 12.07
CA LYS A 447 12.32 -15.43 11.87
C LYS A 447 12.81 -14.13 12.53
N GLU A 448 11.94 -13.13 12.59
CA GLU A 448 12.23 -11.77 13.06
C GLU A 448 11.97 -11.56 14.57
N GLY A 449 11.37 -12.54 15.25
CA GLY A 449 11.02 -12.43 16.67
C GLY A 449 9.73 -13.17 17.04
N GLU A 450 9.26 -12.91 18.26
CA GLU A 450 7.98 -13.38 18.75
C GLU A 450 6.87 -12.37 18.43
N TYR A 451 5.71 -12.88 18.03
CA TYR A 451 4.54 -12.08 17.70
C TYR A 451 3.34 -12.61 18.46
N SER A 452 2.49 -11.73 18.95
CA SER A 452 1.18 -12.08 19.45
C SER A 452 0.14 -11.86 18.35
N VAL A 453 -0.78 -12.80 18.22
CA VAL A 453 -2.00 -12.67 17.42
C VAL A 453 -3.15 -12.61 18.40
N SER A 454 -3.97 -11.58 18.30
CA SER A 454 -5.10 -11.36 19.20
C SER A 454 -6.37 -11.00 18.45
N VAL A 455 -7.49 -11.51 18.96
CA VAL A 455 -8.85 -11.17 18.53
C VAL A 455 -9.62 -10.72 19.76
N GLY A 456 -10.37 -9.63 19.65
CA GLY A 456 -11.19 -9.15 20.74
C GLY A 456 -12.56 -8.66 20.29
N VAL A 457 -13.43 -8.48 21.29
CA VAL A 457 -14.80 -8.00 21.14
C VAL A 457 -15.17 -7.05 22.28
N PRO A 458 -16.19 -6.19 22.09
CA PRO A 458 -16.77 -5.41 23.17
C PRO A 458 -17.42 -6.30 24.23
N PHE A 459 -17.49 -5.81 25.47
CA PHE A 459 -18.03 -6.53 26.62
C PHE A 459 -19.40 -7.20 26.36
N ASP A 460 -20.30 -6.54 25.62
CA ASP A 460 -21.66 -7.03 25.36
C ASP A 460 -21.71 -8.33 24.53
N HIS A 461 -20.65 -8.61 23.77
CA HIS A 461 -20.55 -9.79 22.91
C HIS A 461 -19.78 -10.96 23.55
N VAL A 462 -19.16 -10.75 24.71
CA VAL A 462 -18.28 -11.73 25.38
C VAL A 462 -19.02 -12.99 25.81
N LYS A 463 -20.33 -12.89 26.07
CA LYS A 463 -21.20 -14.02 26.43
C LYS A 463 -21.17 -15.18 25.43
N TRP A 464 -20.74 -14.96 24.19
CA TRP A 464 -20.66 -15.99 23.15
C TRP A 464 -19.35 -16.78 23.15
N PHE A 465 -18.32 -16.32 23.85
CA PHE A 465 -16.96 -16.85 23.75
C PHE A 465 -16.61 -17.81 24.90
N ARG A 466 -15.72 -18.76 24.60
CA ARG A 466 -14.99 -19.54 25.60
C ARG A 466 -13.94 -18.63 26.26
N GLY A 467 -13.62 -18.88 27.53
CA GLY A 467 -12.64 -18.05 28.26
C GLY A 467 -13.20 -16.74 28.84
N ARG A 468 -14.52 -16.49 28.70
CA ARG A 468 -15.20 -15.34 29.30
C ARG A 468 -15.14 -15.30 30.84
N GLU A 469 -14.99 -16.44 31.50
CA GLU A 469 -14.90 -16.52 32.97
C GLU A 469 -13.49 -16.18 33.48
N THR A 470 -12.61 -15.69 32.61
CA THR A 470 -11.23 -15.34 32.97
C THR A 470 -11.21 -14.32 34.11
N PRO A 471 -10.42 -14.56 35.18
CA PRO A 471 -10.24 -13.58 36.24
C PRO A 471 -9.26 -12.46 35.84
N HIS A 472 -8.59 -12.59 34.70
CA HIS A 472 -7.57 -11.66 34.25
C HIS A 472 -8.21 -10.38 33.72
N ARG A 473 -7.95 -9.28 34.42
CA ARG A 473 -8.47 -7.96 34.08
C ARG A 473 -7.40 -6.91 34.29
N GLU A 474 -7.22 -6.07 33.28
CA GLU A 474 -6.25 -5.00 33.24
C GLU A 474 -6.94 -3.66 32.97
N VAL A 475 -6.30 -2.57 33.37
CA VAL A 475 -6.81 -1.21 33.15
C VAL A 475 -5.82 -0.44 32.29
N SER A 476 -6.23 -0.08 31.09
CA SER A 476 -5.49 0.82 30.20
C SER A 476 -6.00 2.24 30.37
N LYS A 477 -5.12 3.16 30.77
CA LYS A 477 -5.41 4.61 30.78
C LYS A 477 -5.00 5.31 29.49
N CYS A 478 -4.46 4.59 28.49
CA CYS A 478 -4.13 5.17 27.20
C CYS A 478 -5.39 5.82 26.56
N PRO A 479 -5.25 7.00 25.92
CA PRO A 479 -4.03 7.61 25.41
C PRO A 479 -3.24 8.50 26.39
N ASP A 480 -3.56 8.52 27.70
CA ASP A 480 -2.75 9.23 28.71
C ASP A 480 -1.26 8.81 28.62
N GLU A 481 -0.38 9.80 28.46
CA GLU A 481 1.05 9.55 28.31
C GLU A 481 1.68 8.88 29.53
N SER A 482 1.12 9.11 30.72
CA SER A 482 1.58 8.50 31.97
C SER A 482 1.29 6.99 32.05
N CYS A 483 0.40 6.47 31.21
CA CYS A 483 0.03 5.06 31.23
C CYS A 483 1.17 4.17 30.74
N CYS A 484 1.75 4.47 29.57
CA CYS A 484 2.71 3.59 28.91
C CYS A 484 3.79 4.32 28.07
N ARG A 485 3.66 5.63 27.83
CA ARG A 485 4.57 6.39 26.96
C ARG A 485 5.70 7.07 27.73
N ARG A 486 5.40 7.57 28.93
CA ARG A 486 6.39 8.12 29.86
C ARG A 486 6.79 7.08 30.89
N ALA A 487 8.06 7.08 31.27
CA ALA A 487 8.53 6.30 32.40
C ALA A 487 7.88 6.84 33.70
N PRO A 488 7.56 5.98 34.68
CA PRO A 488 7.17 6.42 36.02
C PRO A 488 8.16 7.41 36.61
N GLY A 489 7.68 8.39 37.37
CA GLY A 489 8.49 9.48 37.95
C GLY A 489 9.74 8.96 38.67
N ASP A 490 9.56 8.01 39.58
CA ASP A 490 10.67 7.41 40.35
C ASP A 490 11.75 6.76 39.46
N LEU A 491 11.37 6.18 38.31
CA LEU A 491 12.33 5.60 37.37
C LEU A 491 13.01 6.67 36.52
N ALA A 492 12.25 7.69 36.10
CA ALA A 492 12.80 8.83 35.37
C ALA A 492 13.80 9.60 36.24
N ASP A 493 13.47 9.91 37.49
CA ASP A 493 14.35 10.65 38.40
C ASP A 493 15.68 9.91 38.65
N ARG A 494 15.64 8.57 38.68
CA ARG A 494 16.84 7.74 38.91
C ARG A 494 17.74 7.59 37.69
N TRP A 495 17.17 7.56 36.49
CA TRP A 495 17.89 7.12 35.29
C TRP A 495 17.90 8.13 34.13
N ALA A 496 17.10 9.20 34.19
CA ALA A 496 17.12 10.26 33.20
C ALA A 496 18.48 10.96 33.21
N GLY A 497 19.09 11.11 32.04
CA GLY A 497 20.45 11.64 31.90
C GLY A 497 21.58 10.71 32.39
N GLN A 498 21.25 9.59 33.03
CA GLN A 498 22.22 8.57 33.50
C GLN A 498 22.18 7.29 32.65
N SER A 499 21.39 7.26 31.58
CA SER A 499 21.23 6.13 30.68
C SER A 499 21.51 6.55 29.24
N TRP A 500 22.31 5.76 28.52
CA TRP A 500 22.59 5.92 27.10
C TRP A 500 22.26 4.63 26.36
N PRO A 501 21.06 4.51 25.77
CA PRO A 501 20.70 3.30 25.04
C PRO A 501 21.44 3.25 23.69
N ALA A 502 22.15 2.15 23.43
CA ALA A 502 22.57 1.82 22.08
C ALA A 502 21.41 1.13 21.36
N ALA A 503 20.75 1.85 20.45
CA ALA A 503 19.61 1.32 19.71
C ALA A 503 20.05 0.15 18.81
N ARG A 504 19.31 -0.96 18.83
CA ARG A 504 19.37 -1.97 17.77
C ARG A 504 18.60 -1.43 16.59
N THR A 505 19.26 -1.12 15.49
CA THR A 505 18.57 -0.69 14.27
C THR A 505 18.14 -1.93 13.50
N PRO A 506 16.83 -2.16 13.31
CA PRO A 506 16.36 -3.25 12.45
C PRO A 506 16.95 -3.07 11.04
N THR A 507 17.49 -4.13 10.46
CA THR A 507 18.10 -4.09 9.12
C THR A 507 17.13 -3.55 8.06
N SER A 508 15.83 -3.78 8.26
CA SER A 508 14.72 -3.28 7.41
C SER A 508 14.47 -1.78 7.47
N LEU A 509 14.98 -1.06 8.49
CA LEU A 509 14.87 0.40 8.60
C LEU A 509 16.00 1.14 7.85
N LEU A 510 17.11 0.46 7.56
CA LEU A 510 18.28 1.03 6.88
C LEU A 510 18.47 0.49 5.47
N ALA A 511 18.00 -0.72 5.18
CA ALA A 511 17.98 -1.26 3.84
C ALA A 511 16.80 -0.65 3.08
N ALA A 512 17.09 0.10 2.01
CA ALA A 512 16.07 0.37 1.00
C ALA A 512 15.55 -0.99 0.52
N LEU A 513 14.22 -1.17 0.49
CA LEU A 513 13.64 -2.36 -0.11
C LEU A 513 14.19 -2.48 -1.54
N PRO A 514 14.58 -3.69 -2.01
CA PRO A 514 14.94 -3.92 -3.40
C PRO A 514 13.96 -3.22 -4.34
N THR A 515 14.52 -2.40 -5.24
CA THR A 515 13.77 -1.58 -6.18
C THR A 515 13.13 -2.44 -7.25
N GLY A 516 11.84 -2.23 -7.50
CA GLY A 516 11.06 -2.95 -8.51
C GLY A 516 9.57 -2.84 -8.22
N THR A 517 8.75 -3.29 -9.16
CA THR A 517 7.29 -3.18 -9.08
C THR A 517 6.68 -4.03 -7.96
N PHE A 518 7.38 -5.09 -7.54
CA PHE A 518 7.09 -5.84 -6.33
C PHE A 518 8.14 -5.49 -5.26
N PRO A 519 7.76 -4.78 -4.18
CA PRO A 519 8.71 -4.38 -3.16
C PRO A 519 9.44 -5.58 -2.55
N GLY A 520 10.76 -5.63 -2.69
CA GLY A 520 11.60 -6.66 -2.10
C GLY A 520 11.85 -7.91 -2.95
N VAL A 521 11.39 -7.98 -4.20
CA VAL A 521 11.63 -9.09 -5.13
C VAL A 521 12.67 -8.70 -6.18
N ASP A 522 13.69 -9.54 -6.38
CA ASP A 522 14.65 -9.38 -7.48
C ASP A 522 14.09 -10.05 -8.75
N GLN A 523 13.66 -9.24 -9.72
CA GLN A 523 13.12 -9.73 -10.98
C GLN A 523 14.14 -10.51 -11.81
N THR A 524 15.43 -10.17 -11.72
CA THR A 524 16.48 -10.86 -12.47
C THR A 524 16.64 -12.29 -11.99
N GLU A 525 16.67 -12.47 -10.67
CA GLU A 525 16.73 -13.79 -10.02
C GLU A 525 15.53 -14.66 -10.45
N VAL A 526 14.33 -14.08 -10.49
CA VAL A 526 13.10 -14.77 -10.92
C VAL A 526 13.16 -15.18 -12.39
N TYR A 527 13.59 -14.29 -13.29
CA TYR A 527 13.67 -14.61 -14.72
C TYR A 527 14.74 -15.66 -15.02
N GLN A 528 15.90 -15.58 -14.36
CA GLN A 528 16.95 -16.60 -14.46
C GLN A 528 16.46 -17.96 -13.96
N PHE A 529 15.75 -17.98 -12.83
CA PHE A 529 15.15 -19.20 -12.30
C PHE A 529 14.13 -19.82 -13.27
N LEU A 530 13.26 -19.00 -13.86
CA LEU A 530 12.27 -19.46 -14.84
C LEU A 530 12.91 -20.01 -16.12
N GLU A 531 13.95 -19.36 -16.63
CA GLU A 531 14.71 -19.85 -17.80
C GLU A 531 15.36 -21.21 -17.51
N ALA A 532 15.94 -21.38 -16.32
CA ALA A 532 16.58 -22.64 -15.91
C ALA A 532 15.58 -23.80 -15.73
N HIS A 533 14.33 -23.50 -15.35
CA HIS A 533 13.28 -24.49 -15.11
C HIS A 533 12.28 -24.65 -16.26
N ALA A 534 12.43 -23.87 -17.33
CA ALA A 534 11.58 -23.95 -18.49
C ALA A 534 11.65 -25.37 -19.10
N PRO A 535 10.50 -26.00 -19.43
CA PRO A 535 10.52 -27.23 -20.18
C PRO A 535 11.19 -27.01 -21.54
N HIS A 536 12.19 -27.83 -21.86
CA HIS A 536 12.79 -27.91 -23.19
C HIS A 536 11.87 -28.55 -24.21
#